data_AF-A0A2V6F3B4-F1
#
_entry.id   AF-A0A2V6F3B4-F1
#
_cell.length_a   1.000
_cell.length_b   1.000
_cell.length_c   1.000
_cell.angle_alpha   90.00
_cell.angle_beta   90.00
_cell.angle_gamma   90.00
#
_symmetry.space_group_name_H-M   'P 1'
#
loop_
_entity.id
_entity.type
_entity.pdbx_description
1 polymer ?
#
loop_
_entity_poly.entity_id
_entity_poly.type
_entity_poly.pdbx_seq_one_letter_code
_entity_poly.pdbx_strand_id
1 'polypeptide(L)'
;FYPDQNRADVPRPYPWAIALRGKNPAVLQVELLNPYNGIDASRSERHLIRDVQGQPLRRGIYVDAIYDIGRIENVHFNPWWSTEPRLLEWQQKNGEAFVFGRSDWQYVFNTFCFGYKIGYKFIKTKAGLCNGNFLGIGADDCFTAVVVEDSARMALLISNGEFVSFHGPDPTMVEVKASNTGSVRFVNCAFWGPCNQIASIAGKGTVGFGDCTFVQWDRKKEGLPALRAESGSLLVRGCEFQEDKAHIELGEAVRRAVITGNLFTGKARITNHSKGQVTLGDNVGSP
;
A
#
# COMPACT_ATOMS: atom_id res chain seq x y z
N PHE A 1 -18.54 -11.87 -16.86
CA PHE A 1 -17.17 -12.32 -17.19
C PHE A 1 -16.99 -12.31 -18.70
N TYR A 2 -15.76 -12.25 -19.21
CA TYR A 2 -15.43 -12.36 -20.64
C TYR A 2 -15.20 -13.83 -21.01
N PRO A 3 -15.98 -14.40 -21.96
CA PRO A 3 -16.01 -15.84 -22.19
C PRO A 3 -14.72 -16.40 -22.80
N ASP A 4 -13.99 -15.61 -23.59
CA ASP A 4 -12.83 -16.09 -24.33
C ASP A 4 -11.50 -15.96 -23.57
N GLN A 5 -11.54 -15.62 -22.27
CA GLN A 5 -10.35 -15.69 -21.42
C GLN A 5 -10.04 -17.15 -21.05
N ASN A 6 -8.76 -17.54 -21.18
CA ASN A 6 -8.30 -18.85 -20.73
C ASN A 6 -7.95 -18.79 -19.24
N ARG A 7 -8.59 -19.65 -18.43
CA ARG A 7 -8.35 -19.72 -16.98
C ARG A 7 -6.94 -20.14 -16.60
N ALA A 8 -6.24 -20.87 -17.47
CA ALA A 8 -4.93 -21.48 -17.20
C ALA A 8 -3.75 -20.83 -17.97
N ASP A 9 -3.97 -19.70 -18.65
CA ASP A 9 -2.94 -19.02 -19.43
C ASP A 9 -2.86 -17.53 -19.07
N VAL A 10 -1.83 -16.86 -19.57
CA VAL A 10 -1.68 -15.41 -19.50
C VAL A 10 -2.94 -14.74 -20.05
N PRO A 11 -3.53 -13.78 -19.32
CA PRO A 11 -4.79 -13.19 -19.74
C PRO A 11 -4.59 -12.33 -20.98
N ARG A 12 -5.52 -12.45 -21.92
CA ARG A 12 -5.50 -11.68 -23.16
C ARG A 12 -5.95 -10.26 -22.87
N PRO A 13 -5.21 -9.20 -23.22
CA PRO A 13 -5.64 -7.83 -22.97
C PRO A 13 -6.93 -7.47 -23.70
N TYR A 14 -7.78 -6.70 -23.03
CA TYR A 14 -8.97 -6.08 -23.62
C TYR A 14 -9.31 -4.77 -22.89
N PRO A 15 -10.21 -3.93 -23.43
CA PRO A 15 -10.57 -2.65 -22.83
C PRO A 15 -11.06 -2.76 -21.39
N TRP A 16 -11.10 -1.62 -20.69
CA TRP A 16 -11.72 -1.51 -19.37
C TRP A 16 -13.15 -2.06 -19.38
N ALA A 17 -13.51 -2.85 -18.38
CA ALA A 17 -14.86 -3.37 -18.26
C ALA A 17 -15.87 -2.26 -17.95
N ILE A 18 -15.48 -1.28 -17.13
CA ILE A 18 -16.31 -0.11 -16.81
C ILE A 18 -15.45 1.14 -16.86
N ALA A 19 -15.98 2.22 -17.45
CA ALA A 19 -15.37 3.54 -17.44
C ALA A 19 -16.38 4.57 -16.91
N LEU A 20 -16.06 5.21 -15.79
CA LEU A 20 -16.89 6.24 -15.18
C LEU A 20 -16.49 7.62 -15.70
N ARG A 21 -17.46 8.44 -16.11
CA ARG A 21 -17.23 9.77 -16.68
C ARG A 21 -18.28 10.76 -16.21
N GLY A 22 -17.93 12.05 -16.24
CA GLY A 22 -18.85 13.12 -15.91
C GLY A 22 -19.06 13.28 -14.41
N LYS A 23 -20.25 13.68 -13.99
CA LYS A 23 -20.58 14.05 -12.61
C LYS A 23 -21.38 12.97 -11.92
N ASN A 24 -20.97 12.58 -10.71
CA ASN A 24 -21.66 11.61 -9.86
C ASN A 24 -21.91 10.22 -10.50
N PRO A 25 -21.01 9.64 -11.31
CA PRO A 25 -21.22 8.29 -11.82
C PRO A 25 -21.05 7.26 -10.70
N ALA A 26 -21.75 6.13 -10.81
CA ALA A 26 -21.72 5.09 -9.81
C ALA A 26 -21.61 3.67 -10.41
N VAL A 27 -20.92 2.80 -9.67
CA VAL A 27 -20.92 1.35 -9.87
C VAL A 27 -21.27 0.72 -8.52
N LEU A 28 -22.37 0.00 -8.47
CA LEU A 28 -22.92 -0.56 -7.24
C LEU A 28 -23.20 -2.04 -7.42
N GLN A 29 -22.78 -2.87 -6.47
CA GLN A 29 -23.21 -4.27 -6.37
C GLN A 29 -22.92 -5.10 -7.63
N VAL A 30 -21.68 -5.05 -8.11
CA VAL A 30 -21.26 -5.81 -9.31
C VAL A 30 -20.11 -6.75 -9.01
N GLU A 31 -20.10 -7.88 -9.71
CA GLU A 31 -18.98 -8.83 -9.69
C GLU A 31 -18.16 -8.75 -10.99
N LEU A 32 -16.85 -8.55 -10.81
CA LEU A 32 -15.83 -8.38 -11.83
C LEU A 32 -14.92 -9.61 -11.89
N LEU A 33 -15.44 -10.74 -12.37
CA LEU A 33 -14.72 -12.03 -12.32
C LEU A 33 -13.40 -12.07 -13.08
N ASN A 34 -13.33 -11.57 -14.31
CA ASN A 34 -12.09 -11.69 -15.10
C ASN A 34 -11.76 -10.48 -16.00
N PRO A 35 -12.18 -9.23 -15.70
CA PRO A 35 -11.78 -8.08 -16.49
C PRO A 35 -10.26 -7.98 -16.54
N TYR A 36 -9.70 -7.76 -17.74
CA TYR A 36 -8.28 -7.44 -17.82
C TYR A 36 -8.00 -6.14 -17.04
N ASN A 37 -8.76 -5.08 -17.31
CA ASN A 37 -8.84 -3.92 -16.42
C ASN A 37 -10.29 -3.73 -15.94
N GLY A 38 -10.50 -3.57 -14.64
CA GLY A 38 -11.81 -3.48 -13.99
C GLY A 38 -12.51 -2.14 -14.24
N ILE A 39 -12.26 -1.15 -13.39
CA ILE A 39 -12.95 0.15 -13.41
C ILE A 39 -11.96 1.30 -13.62
N ASP A 40 -12.19 2.06 -14.69
CA ASP A 40 -11.52 3.34 -14.93
C ASP A 40 -12.39 4.48 -14.41
N ALA A 41 -12.07 4.96 -13.21
CA ALA A 41 -12.69 6.12 -12.59
C ALA A 41 -11.97 7.43 -12.93
N SER A 42 -11.13 7.48 -13.97
CA SER A 42 -10.52 8.75 -14.37
C SER A 42 -11.56 9.73 -14.90
N ARG A 43 -11.38 11.02 -14.60
CA ARG A 43 -12.22 12.13 -15.13
C ARG A 43 -13.72 11.97 -14.79
N SER A 44 -14.02 11.40 -13.63
CA SER A 44 -15.38 11.08 -13.17
C SER A 44 -15.88 11.98 -12.03
N GLU A 45 -15.13 13.02 -11.65
CA GLU A 45 -15.38 13.88 -10.48
C GLU A 45 -15.78 13.06 -9.23
N ARG A 46 -17.01 13.23 -8.72
CA ARG A 46 -17.56 12.61 -7.50
C ARG A 46 -18.05 11.17 -7.73
N HIS A 47 -17.18 10.26 -8.16
CA HIS A 47 -17.58 8.85 -8.36
C HIS A 47 -17.96 8.15 -7.06
N LEU A 48 -18.84 7.15 -7.17
CA LEU A 48 -19.13 6.17 -6.13
C LEU A 48 -18.94 4.75 -6.67
N ILE A 49 -17.96 4.02 -6.15
CA ILE A 49 -17.78 2.59 -6.41
C ILE A 49 -18.05 1.86 -5.11
N ARG A 50 -19.11 1.03 -5.05
CA ARG A 50 -19.50 0.37 -3.81
C ARG A 50 -19.97 -1.06 -3.99
N ASP A 51 -19.63 -1.92 -3.03
CA ASP A 51 -20.01 -3.33 -3.00
C ASP A 51 -19.58 -4.05 -4.29
N VAL A 52 -18.32 -3.85 -4.68
CA VAL A 52 -17.72 -4.42 -5.90
C VAL A 52 -16.76 -5.52 -5.53
N GLN A 53 -16.84 -6.66 -6.20
CA GLN A 53 -16.04 -7.82 -5.85
C GLN A 53 -15.54 -8.58 -7.09
N GLY A 54 -14.50 -9.41 -6.99
CA GLY A 54 -14.05 -10.27 -8.10
C GLY A 54 -12.54 -10.36 -8.29
N GLN A 55 -12.09 -10.67 -9.51
CA GLN A 55 -10.68 -10.84 -9.87
C GLN A 55 -10.31 -10.06 -11.16
N PRO A 56 -10.15 -8.73 -11.09
CA PRO A 56 -9.55 -7.98 -12.19
C PRO A 56 -8.11 -8.43 -12.44
N LEU A 57 -7.80 -8.97 -13.62
CA LEU A 57 -6.57 -9.72 -13.86
C LEU A 57 -5.32 -8.84 -13.92
N ARG A 58 -5.41 -7.62 -14.50
CA ARG A 58 -4.27 -6.68 -14.62
C ARG A 58 -4.44 -5.43 -13.78
N ARG A 59 -5.62 -4.79 -13.78
CA ARG A 59 -5.91 -3.62 -12.94
C ARG A 59 -7.29 -3.69 -12.34
N GLY A 60 -7.42 -3.44 -11.04
CA GLY A 60 -8.73 -3.37 -10.37
C GLY A 60 -9.43 -2.05 -10.62
N ILE A 61 -9.05 -1.02 -9.87
CA ILE A 61 -9.59 0.35 -9.99
C ILE A 61 -8.46 1.33 -10.28
N TYR A 62 -8.67 2.20 -11.27
CA TYR A 62 -7.80 3.33 -11.55
C TYR A 62 -8.54 4.65 -11.33
N VAL A 63 -7.94 5.54 -10.52
CA VAL A 63 -8.45 6.87 -10.21
C VAL A 63 -7.44 7.91 -10.70
N ASP A 64 -7.87 8.89 -11.48
CA ASP A 64 -7.03 10.03 -11.87
C ASP A 64 -7.88 11.24 -12.32
N ALA A 65 -7.27 12.43 -12.30
CA ALA A 65 -7.92 13.69 -12.67
C ALA A 65 -9.25 13.93 -11.93
N ILE A 66 -9.25 13.63 -10.64
CA ILE A 66 -10.37 13.83 -9.73
C ILE A 66 -10.12 15.13 -8.94
N TYR A 67 -10.93 16.15 -9.21
CA TYR A 67 -10.82 17.50 -8.62
C TYR A 67 -11.94 17.79 -7.59
N ASP A 68 -12.66 16.74 -7.22
CA ASP A 68 -13.74 16.73 -6.23
C ASP A 68 -13.76 15.33 -5.58
N ILE A 69 -14.63 15.07 -4.61
CA ILE A 69 -14.48 13.92 -3.71
C ILE A 69 -15.04 12.63 -4.33
N GLY A 70 -14.15 11.72 -4.72
CA GLY A 70 -14.47 10.33 -5.09
C GLY A 70 -14.55 9.37 -3.91
N ARG A 71 -15.33 8.29 -4.05
CA ARG A 71 -15.57 7.25 -3.02
C ARG A 71 -15.43 5.83 -3.58
N ILE A 72 -14.68 5.00 -2.86
CA ILE A 72 -14.57 3.56 -3.07
C ILE A 72 -14.86 2.89 -1.73
N GLU A 73 -15.91 2.06 -1.67
CA GLU A 73 -16.45 1.52 -0.41
C GLU A 73 -16.73 0.02 -0.57
N ASN A 74 -16.32 -0.84 0.37
CA ASN A 74 -16.63 -2.28 0.34
C ASN A 74 -16.21 -2.97 -0.98
N VAL A 75 -14.94 -2.82 -1.37
CA VAL A 75 -14.42 -3.39 -2.62
C VAL A 75 -13.39 -4.47 -2.37
N HIS A 76 -13.68 -5.72 -2.76
CA HIS A 76 -12.87 -6.89 -2.43
C HIS A 76 -12.40 -7.62 -3.70
N PHE A 77 -11.09 -7.63 -3.94
CA PHE A 77 -10.49 -8.31 -5.08
C PHE A 77 -9.69 -9.56 -4.69
N ASN A 78 -10.27 -10.74 -4.92
CA ASN A 78 -9.69 -12.04 -4.61
C ASN A 78 -9.66 -12.93 -5.86
N PRO A 79 -8.78 -13.94 -5.94
CA PRO A 79 -8.65 -14.78 -7.13
C PRO A 79 -9.80 -15.80 -7.29
N TRP A 80 -11.04 -15.32 -7.44
CA TRP A 80 -12.24 -16.15 -7.49
C TRP A 80 -12.55 -16.74 -8.86
N TRP A 81 -12.05 -16.15 -9.95
CA TRP A 81 -12.27 -16.70 -11.28
C TRP A 81 -11.28 -17.80 -11.64
N SER A 82 -10.02 -17.67 -11.28
CA SER A 82 -9.02 -18.72 -11.47
C SER A 82 -7.81 -18.54 -10.56
N THR A 83 -7.34 -19.67 -10.01
CA THR A 83 -6.11 -19.82 -9.24
C THR A 83 -5.09 -20.71 -9.96
N GLU A 84 -5.31 -21.00 -11.26
CA GLU A 84 -4.38 -21.81 -12.05
C GLU A 84 -2.97 -21.22 -12.03
N PRO A 85 -1.91 -22.03 -11.82
CA PRO A 85 -0.58 -21.53 -11.47
C PRO A 85 -0.04 -20.47 -12.44
N ARG A 86 -0.18 -20.70 -13.76
CA ARG A 86 0.33 -19.80 -14.79
C ARG A 86 -0.38 -18.44 -14.80
N LEU A 87 -1.69 -18.41 -14.58
CA LEU A 87 -2.46 -17.16 -14.48
C LEU A 87 -2.13 -16.43 -13.17
N LEU A 88 -2.13 -17.15 -12.05
CA LEU A 88 -1.89 -16.57 -10.72
C LEU A 88 -0.48 -15.96 -10.64
N GLU A 89 0.54 -16.66 -11.14
CA GLU A 89 1.90 -16.12 -11.23
C GLU A 89 1.96 -14.88 -12.11
N TRP A 90 1.24 -14.86 -13.23
CA TRP A 90 1.18 -13.68 -14.09
C TRP A 90 0.52 -12.51 -13.36
N GLN A 91 -0.59 -12.74 -12.65
CA GLN A 91 -1.29 -11.73 -11.87
C GLN A 91 -0.40 -11.18 -10.74
N GLN A 92 0.31 -12.03 -10.00
CA GLN A 92 1.25 -11.58 -8.97
C GLN A 92 2.42 -10.77 -9.55
N LYS A 93 2.87 -11.05 -10.78
CA LYS A 93 3.96 -10.32 -11.43
C LYS A 93 3.53 -9.01 -12.10
N ASN A 94 2.24 -8.87 -12.44
CA ASN A 94 1.76 -7.79 -13.31
C ASN A 94 0.59 -6.99 -12.72
N GLY A 95 -0.23 -7.57 -11.86
CA GLY A 95 -1.48 -7.01 -11.38
C GLY A 95 -1.31 -5.82 -10.44
N GLU A 96 -2.14 -4.78 -10.59
CA GLU A 96 -2.21 -3.62 -9.71
C GLU A 96 -3.67 -3.43 -9.26
N ALA A 97 -3.99 -3.71 -7.99
CA ALA A 97 -5.40 -3.76 -7.55
C ALA A 97 -6.05 -2.37 -7.50
N PHE A 98 -5.43 -1.42 -6.79
CA PHE A 98 -5.91 -0.05 -6.65
C PHE A 98 -4.82 0.94 -7.02
N VAL A 99 -5.07 1.79 -8.03
CA VAL A 99 -4.09 2.76 -8.53
C VAL A 99 -4.68 4.17 -8.45
N PHE A 100 -4.01 5.06 -7.73
CA PHE A 100 -4.42 6.43 -7.47
C PHE A 100 -3.41 7.41 -8.07
N GLY A 101 -3.84 8.16 -9.08
CA GLY A 101 -3.20 9.36 -9.60
C GLY A 101 -3.67 10.62 -8.86
N ARG A 102 -4.04 11.68 -9.60
CA ARG A 102 -4.63 12.88 -9.01
C ARG A 102 -6.01 12.58 -8.45
N SER A 103 -6.16 12.77 -7.13
CA SER A 103 -7.46 12.83 -6.45
C SER A 103 -7.40 13.78 -5.26
N ASP A 104 -8.38 14.69 -5.18
CA ASP A 104 -8.56 15.60 -4.06
C ASP A 104 -9.53 15.00 -3.04
N TRP A 105 -9.00 14.69 -1.85
CA TRP A 105 -9.73 14.09 -0.73
C TRP A 105 -10.47 12.80 -1.07
N GLN A 106 -9.78 11.84 -1.70
CA GLN A 106 -10.34 10.50 -1.95
C GLN A 106 -10.83 9.86 -0.65
N TYR A 107 -11.99 9.22 -0.68
CA TYR A 107 -12.39 8.27 0.35
C TYR A 107 -12.27 6.84 -0.17
N VAL A 108 -11.54 6.02 0.59
CA VAL A 108 -11.47 4.57 0.42
C VAL A 108 -11.80 3.95 1.77
N PHE A 109 -12.82 3.10 1.80
CA PHE A 109 -13.32 2.49 3.01
C PHE A 109 -13.57 1.00 2.81
N ASN A 110 -13.03 0.18 3.71
CA ASN A 110 -13.28 -1.27 3.73
C ASN A 110 -12.98 -1.93 2.38
N THR A 111 -11.73 -1.87 1.94
CA THR A 111 -11.31 -2.46 0.66
C THR A 111 -10.20 -3.48 0.86
N PHE A 112 -10.18 -4.53 0.06
CA PHE A 112 -9.23 -5.61 0.19
C PHE A 112 -8.75 -6.11 -1.17
N CYS A 113 -7.50 -6.57 -1.26
CA CYS A 113 -7.03 -7.33 -2.42
C CYS A 113 -6.05 -8.44 -2.03
N PHE A 114 -6.02 -9.52 -2.81
CA PHE A 114 -5.13 -10.67 -2.59
C PHE A 114 -4.36 -11.06 -3.87
N GLY A 115 -3.06 -11.31 -3.75
CA GLY A 115 -2.28 -11.96 -4.81
C GLY A 115 -2.04 -11.09 -6.05
N TYR A 116 -1.73 -9.81 -5.85
CA TYR A 116 -1.36 -8.86 -6.90
C TYR A 116 0.14 -8.52 -6.84
N LYS A 117 0.68 -7.86 -7.87
CA LYS A 117 2.01 -7.25 -7.74
C LYS A 117 1.97 -6.13 -6.70
N ILE A 118 1.02 -5.23 -6.88
CA ILE A 118 0.83 -4.07 -5.99
C ILE A 118 -0.63 -4.02 -5.56
N GLY A 119 -0.86 -3.94 -4.25
CA GLY A 119 -2.19 -3.73 -3.69
C GLY A 119 -2.66 -2.29 -3.93
N TYR A 120 -2.05 -1.34 -3.23
CA TYR A 120 -2.35 0.09 -3.35
C TYR A 120 -1.15 0.84 -3.92
N LYS A 121 -1.36 1.55 -5.03
CA LYS A 121 -0.32 2.32 -5.72
C LYS A 121 -0.69 3.79 -5.83
N PHE A 122 0.17 4.66 -5.32
CA PHE A 122 0.01 6.12 -5.40
C PHE A 122 1.05 6.69 -6.36
N ILE A 123 0.59 7.30 -7.44
CA ILE A 123 1.43 7.77 -8.54
C ILE A 123 1.27 9.28 -8.77
N LYS A 124 2.31 9.88 -9.32
CA LYS A 124 2.21 11.22 -9.92
C LYS A 124 1.72 11.11 -11.35
N THR A 125 0.69 11.87 -11.70
CA THR A 125 0.22 12.03 -13.08
C THR A 125 0.39 13.47 -13.53
N LYS A 126 0.07 13.75 -14.80
CA LYS A 126 0.02 15.12 -15.31
C LYS A 126 -1.04 15.97 -14.58
N ALA A 127 -2.09 15.33 -14.05
CA ALA A 127 -3.14 16.01 -13.29
C ALA A 127 -2.72 16.31 -11.83
N GLY A 128 -1.67 15.64 -11.33
CA GLY A 128 -1.11 15.90 -9.99
C GLY A 128 -0.98 14.65 -9.13
N LEU A 129 -1.32 14.79 -7.85
CA LEU A 129 -1.02 13.84 -6.78
C LEU A 129 -2.28 13.52 -5.96
N CYS A 130 -2.29 12.38 -5.29
CA CYS A 130 -3.38 11.98 -4.40
C CYS A 130 -3.20 12.53 -2.97
N ASN A 131 -4.30 12.98 -2.36
CA ASN A 131 -4.51 12.98 -0.91
C ASN A 131 -5.86 12.33 -0.60
N GLY A 132 -6.05 11.85 0.64
CA GLY A 132 -7.32 11.26 1.03
C GLY A 132 -7.30 10.41 2.29
N ASN A 133 -8.46 9.84 2.58
CA ASN A 133 -8.75 8.94 3.69
C ASN A 133 -8.82 7.50 3.18
N PHE A 134 -8.03 6.62 3.80
CA PHE A 134 -7.93 5.22 3.48
C PHE A 134 -8.14 4.44 4.77
N LEU A 135 -9.39 4.10 5.06
CA LEU A 135 -9.81 3.52 6.34
C LEU A 135 -10.22 2.05 6.16
N GLY A 136 -9.58 1.15 6.90
CA GLY A 136 -9.91 -0.28 6.78
C GLY A 136 -9.47 -0.86 5.43
N ILE A 137 -8.28 -0.49 4.94
CA ILE A 137 -7.76 -1.00 3.67
C ILE A 137 -6.78 -2.15 3.89
N GLY A 138 -6.94 -3.22 3.12
CA GLY A 138 -6.14 -4.45 3.23
C GLY A 138 -5.51 -4.88 1.91
N ALA A 139 -4.30 -5.41 1.96
CA ALA A 139 -3.64 -6.03 0.81
C ALA A 139 -2.77 -7.21 1.23
N ASP A 140 -3.18 -8.41 0.80
CA ASP A 140 -2.56 -9.67 1.16
C ASP A 140 -1.82 -10.34 0.01
N ASP A 141 -0.73 -11.03 0.37
CA ASP A 141 0.15 -11.75 -0.55
C ASP A 141 0.50 -10.95 -1.82
N CYS A 142 0.60 -9.63 -1.69
CA CYS A 142 1.09 -8.79 -2.75
C CYS A 142 2.62 -8.87 -2.79
N PHE A 143 3.25 -8.61 -3.94
CA PHE A 143 4.72 -8.42 -3.92
C PHE A 143 5.10 -7.21 -3.06
N THR A 144 4.29 -6.15 -3.17
CA THR A 144 4.30 -5.00 -2.27
C THR A 144 2.87 -4.55 -2.01
N ALA A 145 2.46 -4.51 -0.74
CA ALA A 145 1.10 -4.15 -0.36
C ALA A 145 0.78 -2.67 -0.68
N VAL A 146 1.71 -1.75 -0.39
CA VAL A 146 1.57 -0.31 -0.62
C VAL A 146 2.82 0.27 -1.28
N VAL A 147 2.65 0.86 -2.46
CA VAL A 147 3.70 1.61 -3.16
C VAL A 147 3.31 3.08 -3.26
N VAL A 148 4.16 3.95 -2.74
CA VAL A 148 4.02 5.41 -2.87
C VAL A 148 5.15 5.93 -3.74
N GLU A 149 4.86 6.18 -5.02
CA GLU A 149 5.78 6.90 -5.90
C GLU A 149 5.81 8.39 -5.52
N ASP A 150 4.64 9.00 -5.30
CA ASP A 150 4.50 10.34 -4.74
C ASP A 150 3.10 10.55 -4.15
N SER A 151 2.96 11.47 -3.21
CA SER A 151 1.69 11.87 -2.60
C SER A 151 1.61 13.38 -2.41
N ALA A 152 0.40 13.92 -2.24
CA ALA A 152 0.24 15.33 -1.94
C ALA A 152 0.66 15.64 -0.48
N ARG A 153 1.01 16.91 -0.24
CA ARG A 153 1.51 17.36 1.08
C ARG A 153 0.50 17.20 2.21
N MET A 154 -0.80 17.24 1.89
CA MET A 154 -1.92 17.11 2.83
C MET A 154 -2.00 15.74 3.51
N ALA A 155 -1.40 14.72 2.89
CA ALA A 155 -1.25 13.34 3.33
C ALA A 155 -2.15 12.29 2.66
N LEU A 156 -1.60 11.08 2.58
CA LEU A 156 -2.37 9.84 2.60
C LEU A 156 -2.63 9.47 4.06
N LEU A 157 -3.89 9.43 4.47
CA LEU A 157 -4.32 9.09 5.83
C LEU A 157 -4.77 7.63 5.84
N ILE A 158 -3.84 6.72 6.10
CA ILE A 158 -4.08 5.28 6.12
C ILE A 158 -4.28 4.84 7.57
N SER A 159 -5.48 4.36 7.88
CA SER A 159 -5.85 3.97 9.25
C SER A 159 -6.55 2.62 9.26
N ASN A 160 -6.32 1.83 10.32
CA ASN A 160 -6.93 0.50 10.51
C ASN A 160 -6.66 -0.45 9.34
N GLY A 161 -5.45 -0.37 8.77
CA GLY A 161 -5.07 -1.17 7.60
C GLY A 161 -4.37 -2.48 7.95
N GLU A 162 -4.38 -3.43 7.00
CA GLU A 162 -3.73 -4.73 7.11
C GLU A 162 -2.87 -5.01 5.86
N PHE A 163 -1.57 -5.30 6.03
CA PHE A 163 -0.64 -5.34 4.90
C PHE A 163 0.35 -6.49 4.99
N VAL A 164 0.45 -7.24 3.90
CA VAL A 164 1.19 -8.50 3.86
C VAL A 164 1.90 -8.69 2.53
N SER A 165 3.12 -9.22 2.59
CA SER A 165 3.89 -9.58 1.40
C SER A 165 4.77 -10.80 1.68
N PHE A 166 4.55 -11.90 0.94
CA PHE A 166 5.27 -13.16 1.13
C PHE A 166 6.14 -13.56 -0.07
N HIS A 167 5.57 -13.57 -1.28
CA HIS A 167 6.14 -14.28 -2.44
C HIS A 167 6.82 -13.39 -3.49
N GLY A 168 6.99 -12.09 -3.19
CA GLY A 168 7.76 -11.19 -4.05
C GLY A 168 9.25 -11.57 -4.16
N PRO A 169 9.96 -11.07 -5.20
CA PRO A 169 11.42 -11.24 -5.30
C PRO A 169 12.15 -10.57 -4.13
N ASP A 170 11.57 -9.48 -3.62
CA ASP A 170 11.98 -8.73 -2.44
C ASP A 170 10.72 -8.31 -1.67
N PRO A 171 10.11 -9.22 -0.88
CA PRO A 171 8.81 -8.95 -0.25
C PRO A 171 8.98 -7.85 0.80
N THR A 172 8.49 -6.67 0.44
CA THR A 172 8.45 -5.49 1.31
C THR A 172 7.03 -4.95 1.27
N MET A 173 6.40 -4.76 2.43
CA MET A 173 4.98 -4.41 2.48
C MET A 173 4.72 -2.96 2.07
N VAL A 174 5.55 -2.03 2.54
CA VAL A 174 5.44 -0.61 2.24
C VAL A 174 6.70 -0.12 1.55
N GLU A 175 6.55 0.42 0.36
CA GLU A 175 7.64 1.06 -0.38
C GLU A 175 7.30 2.52 -0.67
N VAL A 176 8.07 3.45 -0.08
CA VAL A 176 7.98 4.88 -0.37
C VAL A 176 9.18 5.29 -1.20
N LYS A 177 8.95 5.56 -2.49
CA LYS A 177 10.02 5.83 -3.46
C LYS A 177 10.71 7.18 -3.19
N ALA A 178 11.93 7.32 -3.72
CA ALA A 178 12.74 8.54 -3.62
C ALA A 178 12.06 9.80 -4.21
N SER A 179 11.13 9.62 -5.14
CA SER A 179 10.32 10.69 -5.71
C SER A 179 9.29 11.28 -4.75
N ASN A 180 8.91 10.57 -3.68
CA ASN A 180 7.85 11.03 -2.81
C ASN A 180 8.24 12.30 -2.05
N THR A 181 7.38 13.32 -2.15
CA THR A 181 7.55 14.61 -1.45
C THR A 181 6.45 14.88 -0.43
N GLY A 182 5.34 14.13 -0.49
CA GLY A 182 4.18 14.29 0.37
C GLY A 182 4.28 13.63 1.73
N SER A 183 3.16 13.64 2.43
CA SER A 183 3.03 12.99 3.74
C SER A 183 2.32 11.63 3.57
N VAL A 184 2.76 10.62 4.31
CA VAL A 184 2.13 9.29 4.37
C VAL A 184 2.01 8.90 5.84
N ARG A 185 0.80 8.58 6.30
CA ARG A 185 0.50 8.24 7.69
C ARG A 185 -0.16 6.88 7.75
N PHE A 186 0.45 5.97 8.49
CA PHE A 186 -0.13 4.69 8.90
C PHE A 186 -0.47 4.79 10.38
N VAL A 187 -1.73 4.54 10.74
CA VAL A 187 -2.22 4.62 12.12
C VAL A 187 -3.05 3.39 12.44
N ASN A 188 -2.75 2.70 13.55
CA ASN A 188 -3.47 1.48 13.95
C ASN A 188 -3.47 0.41 12.85
N CYS A 189 -2.32 0.19 12.21
CA CYS A 189 -2.16 -0.78 11.12
C CYS A 189 -1.41 -2.02 11.59
N ALA A 190 -1.74 -3.17 11.01
CA ALA A 190 -1.05 -4.44 11.21
C ALA A 190 -0.22 -4.84 9.98
N PHE A 191 0.99 -5.33 10.22
CA PHE A 191 1.94 -5.76 9.19
C PHE A 191 2.56 -7.10 9.59
N TRP A 192 2.40 -8.14 8.75
CA TRP A 192 2.93 -9.48 9.07
C TRP A 192 3.48 -10.23 7.85
N GLY A 193 4.66 -10.82 8.04
CA GLY A 193 5.39 -11.59 7.03
C GLY A 193 5.11 -13.11 7.07
N PRO A 194 6.00 -13.94 6.48
CA PRO A 194 7.42 -13.70 6.28
C PRO A 194 7.75 -12.76 5.11
N CYS A 195 8.39 -11.63 5.42
CA CYS A 195 8.86 -10.62 4.46
C CYS A 195 10.36 -10.32 4.65
N ASN A 196 10.98 -9.59 3.73
CA ASN A 196 12.34 -9.08 3.93
C ASN A 196 12.30 -7.86 4.87
N GLN A 197 11.39 -6.92 4.63
CA GLN A 197 11.23 -5.70 5.43
C GLN A 197 9.75 -5.31 5.53
N ILE A 198 9.37 -4.62 6.61
CA ILE A 198 8.03 -4.04 6.71
C ILE A 198 7.94 -2.80 5.82
N ALA A 199 8.90 -1.87 5.95
CA ALA A 199 8.89 -0.63 5.18
C ALA A 199 10.29 -0.21 4.71
N SER A 200 10.38 0.17 3.44
CA SER A 200 11.53 0.86 2.84
C SER A 200 11.12 2.27 2.40
N ILE A 201 11.82 3.28 2.90
CA ILE A 201 11.43 4.69 2.80
C ILE A 201 12.59 5.52 2.26
N ALA A 202 12.50 5.91 0.99
CA ALA A 202 13.53 6.69 0.30
C ALA A 202 13.11 8.15 -0.01
N GLY A 203 11.84 8.51 0.19
CA GLY A 203 11.28 9.82 -0.16
C GLY A 203 11.75 11.00 0.70
N LYS A 204 11.56 12.22 0.21
CA LYS A 204 11.93 13.48 0.88
C LYS A 204 10.87 13.99 1.86
N GLY A 205 9.65 13.47 1.71
CA GLY A 205 8.47 13.79 2.50
C GLY A 205 8.52 13.29 3.94
N THR A 206 7.34 13.17 4.57
CA THR A 206 7.22 12.62 5.93
C THR A 206 6.46 11.32 5.90
N VAL A 207 7.05 10.26 6.47
CA VAL A 207 6.37 8.99 6.70
C VAL A 207 6.19 8.79 8.19
N GLY A 208 4.99 8.42 8.61
CA GLY A 208 4.65 8.19 10.01
C GLY A 208 3.97 6.86 10.23
N PHE A 209 4.40 6.16 11.28
CA PHE A 209 3.74 4.98 11.84
C PHE A 209 3.31 5.31 13.28
N GLY A 210 2.02 5.18 13.55
CA GLY A 210 1.41 5.41 14.84
C GLY A 210 0.62 4.19 15.27
N ASP A 211 0.84 3.69 16.48
CA ASP A 211 0.01 2.63 17.07
C ASP A 211 -0.06 1.36 16.18
N CYS A 212 1.02 1.03 15.46
CA CYS A 212 1.08 -0.09 14.52
C CYS A 212 1.73 -1.33 15.13
N THR A 213 1.41 -2.51 14.59
CA THR A 213 2.04 -3.79 14.94
C THR A 213 2.88 -4.33 13.79
N PHE A 214 4.11 -4.76 14.09
CA PHE A 214 5.09 -5.29 13.13
C PHE A 214 5.57 -6.68 13.53
N VAL A 215 5.46 -7.66 12.62
CA VAL A 215 5.88 -9.04 12.88
C VAL A 215 6.41 -9.74 11.61
N GLN A 216 7.31 -10.71 11.78
CA GLN A 216 7.82 -11.60 10.73
C GLN A 216 8.59 -10.89 9.59
N TRP A 217 9.49 -9.97 9.93
CA TRP A 217 10.45 -9.38 8.98
C TRP A 217 11.77 -10.15 8.95
N ASP A 218 12.68 -9.77 8.05
CA ASP A 218 13.99 -10.40 7.86
C ASP A 218 13.90 -11.92 7.66
N ARG A 219 13.01 -12.38 6.76
CA ARG A 219 12.76 -13.81 6.52
C ARG A 219 14.01 -14.61 6.19
N LYS A 220 15.02 -13.96 5.60
CA LYS A 220 16.30 -14.58 5.23
C LYS A 220 17.35 -14.54 6.34
N LYS A 221 17.07 -13.88 7.47
CA LYS A 221 17.99 -13.71 8.61
C LYS A 221 19.29 -13.00 8.21
N GLU A 222 19.17 -11.99 7.35
CA GLU A 222 20.28 -11.17 6.85
C GLU A 222 20.54 -9.95 7.74
N GLY A 223 19.78 -9.81 8.84
CA GLY A 223 19.90 -8.68 9.77
C GLY A 223 19.17 -7.43 9.30
N LEU A 224 18.20 -7.57 8.39
CA LEU A 224 17.42 -6.44 7.87
C LEU A 224 16.53 -5.82 8.96
N PRO A 225 16.43 -4.48 9.03
CA PRO A 225 15.51 -3.83 9.96
C PRO A 225 14.07 -3.94 9.49
N ALA A 226 13.11 -3.93 10.42
CA ALA A 226 11.69 -3.83 10.08
C ALA A 226 11.40 -2.56 9.27
N LEU A 227 11.87 -1.41 9.77
CA LEU A 227 11.73 -0.11 9.13
C LEU A 227 13.10 0.43 8.69
N ARG A 228 13.28 0.66 7.40
CA ARG A 228 14.45 1.37 6.84
C ARG A 228 14.03 2.70 6.26
N ALA A 229 14.53 3.79 6.85
CA ALA A 229 14.39 5.13 6.30
C ALA A 229 15.73 5.62 5.77
N GLU A 230 15.85 5.72 4.45
CA GLU A 230 17.07 6.19 3.78
C GLU A 230 17.16 7.73 3.78
N SER A 231 16.02 8.42 3.66
CA SER A 231 15.96 9.88 3.62
C SER A 231 14.65 10.48 4.19
N GLY A 232 14.52 11.80 4.14
CA GLY A 232 13.26 12.49 4.45
C GLY A 232 13.04 12.74 5.94
N SER A 233 11.81 12.51 6.41
CA SER A 233 11.44 12.63 7.83
C SER A 233 10.63 11.42 8.28
N LEU A 234 10.97 10.87 9.45
CA LEU A 234 10.32 9.69 10.00
C LEU A 234 9.65 10.00 11.36
N LEU A 235 8.44 9.50 11.56
CA LEU A 235 7.78 9.44 12.87
C LEU A 235 7.41 7.98 13.18
N VAL A 236 7.87 7.44 14.30
CA VAL A 236 7.47 6.11 14.78
C VAL A 236 7.04 6.25 16.24
N ARG A 237 5.75 6.03 16.51
CA ARG A 237 5.18 6.23 17.84
C ARG A 237 4.20 5.13 18.22
N GLY A 238 4.25 4.65 19.46
CA GLY A 238 3.23 3.74 19.99
C GLY A 238 3.21 2.37 19.30
N CYS A 239 4.26 2.03 18.55
CA CYS A 239 4.28 0.80 17.76
C CYS A 239 4.81 -0.38 18.57
N GLU A 240 4.34 -1.58 18.21
CA GLU A 240 4.80 -2.84 18.74
C GLU A 240 5.63 -3.59 17.70
N PHE A 241 6.86 -3.94 18.04
CA PHE A 241 7.73 -4.80 17.25
C PHE A 241 7.88 -6.15 17.94
N GLN A 242 7.27 -7.20 17.38
CA GLN A 242 7.06 -8.47 18.07
C GLN A 242 8.20 -9.50 17.95
N GLU A 243 9.35 -9.13 17.37
CA GLU A 243 10.49 -10.04 17.23
C GLU A 243 11.82 -9.39 17.61
N ASP A 244 12.68 -10.14 18.30
CA ASP A 244 14.02 -9.70 18.70
C ASP A 244 15.00 -9.67 17.51
N LYS A 245 14.79 -8.73 16.59
CA LYS A 245 15.57 -8.50 15.36
C LYS A 245 15.95 -7.02 15.22
N ALA A 246 16.60 -6.62 14.13
CA ALA A 246 16.85 -5.21 13.86
C ALA A 246 15.50 -4.48 13.69
N HIS A 247 15.27 -3.40 14.42
CA HIS A 247 13.95 -2.76 14.44
C HIS A 247 13.85 -1.60 13.47
N ILE A 248 14.77 -0.63 13.58
CA ILE A 248 14.74 0.61 12.81
C ILE A 248 16.16 0.97 12.36
N GLU A 249 16.30 1.39 11.10
CA GLU A 249 17.53 1.96 10.55
C GLU A 249 17.25 3.32 9.92
N LEU A 250 18.04 4.33 10.32
CA LEU A 250 18.02 5.67 9.74
C LEU A 250 19.30 5.89 8.92
N GLY A 251 19.15 6.17 7.63
CA GLY A 251 20.23 6.52 6.72
C GLY A 251 20.74 7.95 6.89
N GLU A 252 21.91 8.24 6.32
CA GLU A 252 22.57 9.55 6.46
C GLU A 252 21.71 10.73 5.97
N ALA A 253 20.87 10.51 4.95
CA ALA A 253 20.04 11.54 4.33
C ALA A 253 18.70 11.77 5.05
N VAL A 254 18.43 11.06 6.15
CA VAL A 254 17.29 11.35 7.02
C VAL A 254 17.52 12.72 7.67
N ARG A 255 16.60 13.66 7.48
CA ARG A 255 16.75 15.05 7.96
C ARG A 255 16.32 15.22 9.41
N ARG A 256 15.28 14.46 9.80
CA ARG A 256 14.77 14.43 11.18
C ARG A 256 13.96 13.17 11.45
N ALA A 257 14.02 12.68 12.67
CA ALA A 257 13.20 11.56 13.10
C ALA A 257 12.76 11.68 14.56
N VAL A 258 11.57 11.19 14.86
CA VAL A 258 11.10 10.98 16.24
C VAL A 258 10.68 9.53 16.38
N ILE A 259 11.32 8.81 17.31
CA ILE A 259 11.04 7.41 17.61
C ILE A 259 10.78 7.32 19.12
N THR A 260 9.50 7.23 19.50
CA THR A 260 9.11 7.31 20.92
C THR A 260 7.91 6.44 21.30
N GLY A 261 7.89 5.94 22.54
CA GLY A 261 6.73 5.21 23.07
C GLY A 261 6.52 3.85 22.42
N ASN A 262 7.58 3.19 21.93
CA ASN A 262 7.46 1.90 21.24
C ASN A 262 7.80 0.72 22.17
N LEU A 263 7.17 -0.43 21.90
CA LEU A 263 7.44 -1.71 22.53
C LEU A 263 8.28 -2.58 21.59
N PHE A 264 9.38 -3.13 22.11
CA PHE A 264 10.27 -4.03 21.39
C PHE A 264 10.32 -5.39 22.08
N THR A 265 10.19 -6.47 21.31
CA THR A 265 10.64 -7.79 21.80
C THR A 265 12.16 -7.78 21.84
N GLY A 266 12.73 -8.10 23.00
CA GLY A 266 14.14 -8.01 23.29
C GLY A 266 14.66 -6.57 23.40
N LYS A 267 15.99 -6.41 23.33
CA LYS A 267 16.64 -5.11 23.43
C LYS A 267 16.26 -4.25 22.21
N ALA A 268 15.94 -2.97 22.44
CA ALA A 268 15.74 -2.00 21.36
C ALA A 268 16.98 -1.94 20.44
N ARG A 269 16.78 -2.15 19.13
CA ARG A 269 17.83 -2.15 18.09
C ARG A 269 17.50 -1.11 17.02
N ILE A 270 17.91 0.13 17.31
CA ILE A 270 17.74 1.29 16.43
C ILE A 270 19.11 1.77 15.98
N THR A 271 19.40 1.65 14.68
CA THR A 271 20.65 2.12 14.08
C THR A 271 20.43 3.51 13.49
N ASN A 272 21.25 4.48 13.90
CA ASN A 272 21.13 5.87 13.45
C ASN A 272 22.41 6.36 12.75
N HIS A 273 22.36 6.49 11.43
CA HIS A 273 23.41 7.12 10.61
C HIS A 273 23.07 8.57 10.24
N SER A 274 21.89 9.07 10.62
CA SER A 274 21.44 10.43 10.29
C SER A 274 22.37 11.48 10.88
N LYS A 275 22.69 12.49 10.07
CA LYS A 275 23.34 13.74 10.50
C LYS A 275 22.32 14.81 10.92
N GLY A 276 21.03 14.47 10.88
CA GLY A 276 19.90 15.33 11.20
C GLY A 276 19.49 15.26 12.66
N GLN A 277 18.34 15.87 12.96
CA GLN A 277 17.80 15.93 14.33
C GLN A 277 16.98 14.67 14.63
N VAL A 278 17.48 13.82 15.52
CA VAL A 278 16.83 12.55 15.91
C VAL A 278 16.53 12.55 17.40
N THR A 279 15.26 12.31 17.74
CA THR A 279 14.82 12.11 19.12
C THR A 279 14.42 10.65 19.33
N LEU A 280 15.07 10.00 20.30
CA LEU A 280 14.75 8.66 20.78
C LEU A 280 14.34 8.79 22.26
N GLY A 281 13.14 8.37 22.62
CA GLY A 281 12.64 8.48 24.01
C GLY A 281 11.55 7.47 24.33
N ASP A 282 11.33 7.16 25.59
CA ASP A 282 10.18 6.37 26.07
C ASP A 282 9.97 5.01 25.37
N ASN A 283 11.04 4.40 24.86
CA ASN A 283 10.98 3.08 24.22
C ASN A 283 11.38 1.99 25.21
N VAL A 284 10.65 0.87 25.24
CA VAL A 284 10.88 -0.23 26.19
C VAL A 284 11.03 -1.56 25.45
N GLY A 285 12.04 -2.33 25.83
CA GLY A 285 12.26 -3.69 25.36
C GLY A 285 11.82 -4.72 26.39
N SER A 286 11.40 -5.91 25.96
CA SER A 286 11.25 -7.05 26.88
C SER A 286 12.61 -7.49 27.43
N PRO A 287 12.66 -8.15 28.60
CA PRO A 287 13.86 -8.79 29.13
C PRO A 287 14.51 -9.77 28.14
#